data_AF-A0A5J5UA22-F1
#
_entry.id   AF-A0A5J5UA22-F1
#
_cell.length_a   1.000
_cell.length_b   1.000
_cell.length_c   1.000
_cell.angle_alpha   90.00
_cell.angle_beta   90.00
_cell.angle_gamma   90.00
#
_symmetry.space_group_name_H-M   'P 1'
#
loop_
_entity.id
_entity.type
_entity.pdbx_description
1 polymer ?
#
loop_
_entity_poly.entity_id
_entity_poly.type
_entity_poly.pdbx_seq_one_letter_code
_entity_poly.pdbx_strand_id
1 'polypeptide(L)'
;MIKSTSFSRSQLQSLIPVLQVMPDQLSLYLPYMLNLVSGDPLRMAFENAAKGLMPHQIVGELTQDLVAMSSYLSVLADMLPRETLLWKLQMLKSASSSANSHLHAVKNQALLLCSGKDQLFPSEEEAQRLYHMLPKCEKRVFEESGHFLFLEDGFDLVTAIKGASFYRHGKYLDYVSDYIPPTPYEFKKIYESNGWVLAVTSPVMLSTLEDGKVVRGLAGIPSEGPVLYVGYHMLLGFELAPLVLQFLMERNILLRGIAHPMMFTRAKEGRMLDLGSFDTYRLMGAVPVSGSNFYKLLSSKSHALLYPGGVREALHRKGEEYKLFWPEQSEFVRMASRFGAKIVPFGVVGEDDVGELVFDYNDQMQIPSLRTFIKELTEEVVHLRIDASGEVSNQDVYLPGVVPKLPGRFYYYFGKPIETKERKEELRNRERAHEVYLHVKTEVEKCIAYLKEKREEDPYRNLMTRLVYQAMHGFKAPVPTFEL
;
A
#
# COMPACT_ATOMS: atom_id res chain seq x y z
N MET A 1 0.03 26.62 7.32
CA MET A 1 -0.58 25.51 8.09
C MET A 1 -2.08 25.79 8.18
N ILE A 2 -2.93 24.98 7.53
CA ILE A 2 -4.37 25.25 7.37
C ILE A 2 -5.16 24.95 8.66
N LYS A 3 -4.53 24.41 9.72
CA LYS A 3 -5.16 24.12 11.03
C LYS A 3 -6.00 25.26 11.61
N SER A 4 -5.69 26.52 11.30
CA SER A 4 -6.46 27.67 11.79
C SER A 4 -7.86 27.76 11.20
N THR A 5 -8.17 27.20 10.04
CA THR A 5 -9.49 27.38 9.39
C THR A 5 -10.64 26.71 10.14
N SER A 6 -10.36 25.74 11.01
CA SER A 6 -11.35 25.12 11.92
C SER A 6 -11.34 25.67 13.34
N PHE A 7 -10.56 26.72 13.65
CA PHE A 7 -10.46 27.27 15.00
C PHE A 7 -11.83 27.62 15.61
N SER A 8 -12.76 28.15 14.81
CA SER A 8 -14.13 28.48 15.24
C SER A 8 -15.00 27.26 15.62
N ARG A 9 -14.47 26.05 15.49
CA ARG A 9 -15.10 24.78 15.85
C ARG A 9 -14.21 23.96 16.79
N SER A 10 -13.08 24.51 17.22
CA SER A 10 -12.10 23.85 18.08
C SER A 10 -12.50 23.95 19.55
N GLN A 11 -12.07 22.98 20.35
CA GLN A 11 -12.22 23.03 21.81
C GLN A 11 -11.48 24.25 22.39
N LEU A 12 -10.38 24.67 21.76
CA LEU A 12 -9.60 25.83 22.18
C LEU A 12 -10.36 27.16 22.13
N GLN A 13 -11.38 27.30 21.29
CA GLN A 13 -12.20 28.51 21.26
C GLN A 13 -12.97 28.71 22.58
N SER A 14 -13.40 27.62 23.22
CA SER A 14 -14.14 27.66 24.49
C SER A 14 -13.31 28.24 25.64
N LEU A 15 -11.97 28.24 25.51
CA LEU A 15 -11.07 28.81 26.49
C LEU A 15 -11.03 30.34 26.47
N ILE A 16 -11.41 31.00 25.37
CA ILE A 16 -11.30 32.47 25.25
C ILE A 16 -12.14 33.20 26.32
N PRO A 17 -13.45 32.92 26.48
CA PRO A 17 -14.25 33.59 27.52
C PRO A 17 -13.77 33.27 28.93
N VAL A 18 -13.31 32.04 29.16
CA VAL A 18 -12.77 31.60 30.45
C VAL A 18 -11.52 32.42 30.81
N LEU A 19 -10.55 32.52 29.89
CA LEU A 19 -9.32 33.27 30.10
C LEU A 19 -9.55 34.79 30.27
N GLN A 20 -10.61 35.33 29.67
CA GLN A 20 -10.96 36.75 29.85
C GLN A 20 -11.44 37.07 31.27
N VAL A 21 -12.15 36.14 31.92
CA VAL A 21 -12.77 36.35 33.24
C VAL A 21 -11.93 35.76 34.38
N MET A 22 -10.99 34.86 34.06
CA MET A 22 -10.12 34.17 35.02
C MET A 22 -9.26 35.14 35.84
N PRO A 23 -9.36 35.13 37.18
CA PRO A 23 -8.46 35.88 38.06
C PRO A 23 -7.01 35.40 37.96
N ASP A 24 -6.05 36.30 38.13
CA ASP A 24 -4.61 36.00 38.00
C ASP A 24 -4.14 34.91 38.98
N GLN A 25 -4.81 34.79 40.14
CA GLN A 25 -4.54 33.78 41.16
C GLN A 25 -4.86 32.35 40.70
N LEU A 26 -5.75 32.18 39.71
CA LEU A 26 -6.11 30.86 39.18
C LEU A 26 -5.20 30.42 38.02
N SER A 27 -4.29 31.28 37.55
CA SER A 27 -3.36 30.98 36.44
C SER A 27 -2.55 29.69 36.65
N LEU A 28 -2.33 29.29 37.91
CA LEU A 28 -1.70 28.04 38.32
C LEU A 28 -2.47 26.78 37.86
N TYR A 29 -3.77 26.88 37.57
CA TYR A 29 -4.61 25.79 37.08
C TYR A 29 -4.65 25.69 35.54
N LEU A 30 -4.03 26.64 34.83
CA LEU A 30 -4.01 26.68 33.37
C LEU A 30 -3.44 25.42 32.71
N PRO A 31 -2.37 24.79 33.24
CA PRO A 31 -1.85 23.54 32.68
C PRO A 31 -2.86 22.38 32.79
N TYR A 32 -3.64 22.31 33.86
CA TYR A 32 -4.67 21.28 34.05
C TYR A 32 -5.85 21.47 33.08
N MET A 33 -6.23 22.71 32.80
CA MET A 33 -7.25 23.05 31.80
C MET A 33 -6.81 22.71 30.38
N LEU A 34 -5.53 22.94 30.04
CA LEU A 34 -4.97 22.55 28.75
C LEU A 34 -4.91 21.03 28.60
N ASN A 35 -4.59 20.31 29.68
CA ASN A 35 -4.56 18.84 29.71
C ASN A 35 -5.94 18.22 29.44
N LEU A 36 -7.01 18.79 30.03
CA LEU A 36 -8.39 18.37 29.79
C LEU A 36 -8.84 18.55 28.33
N VAL A 37 -8.23 19.47 27.58
CA VAL A 37 -8.55 19.74 26.18
C VAL A 37 -7.71 18.86 25.22
N SER A 38 -6.51 18.41 25.64
CA SER A 38 -5.63 17.53 24.86
C SER A 38 -5.91 16.03 25.03
N GLY A 39 -6.74 15.63 25.99
CA GLY A 39 -7.15 14.25 26.22
C GLY A 39 -6.54 13.58 27.44
N ASP A 40 -7.33 12.72 28.07
CA ASP A 40 -7.02 12.06 29.34
C ASP A 40 -5.75 11.17 29.25
N PRO A 41 -4.67 11.50 29.98
CA PRO A 41 -3.45 10.69 30.03
C PRO A 41 -3.67 9.27 30.57
N LEU A 42 -4.69 9.06 31.40
CA LEU A 42 -5.04 7.73 31.90
C LEU A 42 -5.52 6.82 30.77
N ARG A 43 -6.13 7.39 29.74
CA ARG A 43 -6.59 6.65 28.55
C ARG A 43 -5.41 6.21 27.67
N MET A 44 -4.38 7.05 27.51
CA MET A 44 -3.12 6.66 26.85
C MET A 44 -2.37 5.55 27.60
N ALA A 45 -2.35 5.63 28.94
CA ALA A 45 -1.78 4.58 29.77
C ALA A 45 -2.53 3.24 29.66
N PHE A 46 -3.87 3.28 29.59
CA PHE A 46 -4.70 2.11 29.33
C PHE A 46 -4.48 1.53 27.92
N GLU A 47 -4.31 2.37 26.90
CA GLU A 47 -4.04 1.93 25.52
C GLU A 47 -2.64 1.28 25.37
N ASN A 48 -1.64 1.72 26.15
CA ASN A 48 -0.32 1.08 26.21
C ASN A 48 -0.34 -0.25 26.98
N ALA A 49 -1.16 -0.35 28.04
CA ALA A 49 -1.40 -1.63 28.73
C ALA A 49 -2.13 -2.65 27.84
N ALA A 50 -3.06 -2.19 26.99
CA ALA A 50 -3.76 -3.03 26.02
C ALA A 50 -2.85 -3.57 24.89
N LYS A 51 -1.67 -2.96 24.66
CA LYS A 51 -0.65 -3.39 23.68
C LYS A 51 0.32 -4.47 24.20
N GLY A 52 0.12 -5.00 25.41
CA GLY A 52 0.77 -6.24 25.88
C GLY A 52 2.19 -6.09 26.44
N LEU A 53 2.53 -4.97 27.08
CA LEU A 53 3.77 -4.81 27.85
C LEU A 53 3.63 -5.38 29.28
N MET A 54 4.70 -5.95 29.82
CA MET A 54 4.70 -6.74 31.07
C MET A 54 4.35 -5.92 32.35
N PRO A 55 3.57 -6.45 33.31
CA PRO A 55 2.95 -5.66 34.40
C PRO A 55 3.87 -4.93 35.39
N HIS A 56 5.15 -5.32 35.52
CA HIS A 56 6.04 -4.81 36.58
C HIS A 56 6.89 -3.60 36.15
N GLN A 57 7.02 -3.34 34.84
CA GLN A 57 7.61 -2.09 34.32
C GLN A 57 6.59 -0.94 34.30
N ILE A 58 5.29 -1.27 34.23
CA ILE A 58 4.16 -0.34 34.12
C ILE A 58 4.07 0.63 35.30
N VAL A 59 4.25 0.19 36.55
CA VAL A 59 4.04 1.07 37.73
C VAL A 59 5.16 2.09 37.90
N GLY A 60 6.40 1.73 37.55
CA GLY A 60 7.58 2.60 37.65
C GLY A 60 7.64 3.64 36.53
N GLU A 61 7.30 3.25 35.30
CA GLU A 61 7.26 4.16 34.15
C GLU A 61 6.07 5.12 34.23
N LEU A 62 4.87 4.67 34.65
CA LEU A 62 3.71 5.56 34.85
C LEU A 62 3.95 6.66 35.89
N THR A 63 4.62 6.33 36.99
CA THR A 63 4.93 7.32 38.03
C THR A 63 6.00 8.30 37.56
N GLN A 64 6.98 7.86 36.77
CA GLN A 64 7.97 8.74 36.16
C GLN A 64 7.37 9.62 35.05
N ASP A 65 6.47 9.09 34.21
CA ASP A 65 5.79 9.84 33.15
C ASP A 65 4.80 10.85 33.71
N LEU A 66 4.04 10.52 34.77
CA LEU A 66 3.17 11.46 35.48
C LEU A 66 3.96 12.59 36.16
N VAL A 67 5.11 12.27 36.76
CA VAL A 67 6.01 13.25 37.37
C VAL A 67 6.68 14.12 36.29
N ALA A 68 7.17 13.53 35.21
CA ALA A 68 7.75 14.24 34.07
C ALA A 68 6.71 15.17 33.43
N MET A 69 5.49 14.70 33.20
CA MET A 69 4.36 15.50 32.70
C MET A 69 4.03 16.67 33.63
N SER A 70 4.02 16.47 34.95
CA SER A 70 3.80 17.56 35.91
C SER A 70 4.87 18.67 35.79
N SER A 71 6.12 18.30 35.48
CA SER A 71 7.23 19.24 35.27
C SER A 71 7.20 19.93 33.90
N TYR A 72 6.68 19.28 32.85
CA TYR A 72 6.43 19.93 31.57
C TYR A 72 5.25 20.91 31.64
N LEU A 73 4.25 20.61 32.46
CA LEU A 73 3.06 21.44 32.65
C LEU A 73 3.37 22.76 33.37
N SER A 74 4.26 22.77 34.37
CA SER A 74 4.73 24.01 34.99
C SER A 74 5.57 24.86 34.03
N VAL A 75 6.46 24.23 33.26
CA VAL A 75 7.26 24.92 32.22
C VAL A 75 6.37 25.50 31.11
N LEU A 76 5.30 24.80 30.70
CA LEU A 76 4.33 25.31 29.73
C LEU A 76 3.53 26.50 30.27
N ALA A 77 3.18 26.51 31.56
CA ALA A 77 2.55 27.66 32.20
C ALA A 77 3.48 28.88 32.23
N ASP A 78 4.77 28.67 32.51
CA ASP A 78 5.78 29.74 32.49
C ASP A 78 6.02 30.27 31.07
N MET A 79 5.93 29.40 30.05
CA MET A 79 6.08 29.77 28.63
C MET A 79 4.83 30.39 28.01
N LEU A 80 3.64 30.13 28.56
CA LEU A 80 2.36 30.64 28.08
C LEU A 80 1.53 31.25 29.22
N PRO A 81 1.92 32.44 29.73
CA PRO A 81 1.09 33.19 30.66
C PRO A 81 -0.34 33.40 30.13
N ARG A 82 -1.30 33.59 31.04
CA ARG A 82 -2.72 33.79 30.71
C ARG A 82 -2.92 34.82 29.59
N GLU A 83 -2.30 35.98 29.70
CA GLU A 83 -2.43 37.07 28.72
C GLU A 83 -1.86 36.65 27.36
N THR A 84 -0.73 35.93 27.37
CA THR A 84 -0.06 35.44 26.16
C THR A 84 -0.92 34.38 25.47
N LEU A 85 -1.48 33.43 26.23
CA LEU A 85 -2.38 32.41 25.69
C LEU A 85 -3.65 33.03 25.11
N LEU A 86 -4.28 33.96 25.84
CA LEU A 86 -5.45 34.69 25.36
C LEU A 86 -5.15 35.44 24.05
N TRP A 87 -4.02 36.15 24.01
CA TRP A 87 -3.57 36.85 22.81
C TRP A 87 -3.35 35.88 21.64
N LYS A 88 -2.69 34.74 21.86
CA LYS A 88 -2.49 33.70 20.82
C LYS A 88 -3.81 33.12 20.31
N LEU A 89 -4.78 32.85 21.19
CA LEU A 89 -6.10 32.36 20.78
C LEU A 89 -6.89 33.41 19.99
N GLN A 90 -6.80 34.69 20.36
CA GLN A 90 -7.40 35.79 19.58
C GLN A 90 -6.73 35.93 18.20
N MET A 91 -5.41 35.77 18.12
CA MET A 91 -4.71 35.73 16.83
C MET A 91 -5.19 34.55 15.97
N LEU A 92 -5.31 33.35 16.54
CA LEU A 92 -5.83 32.18 15.83
C LEU A 92 -7.26 32.40 15.33
N LYS A 93 -8.11 33.06 16.12
CA LYS A 93 -9.47 33.44 15.71
C LYS A 93 -9.46 34.36 14.49
N SER A 94 -8.69 35.45 14.53
CA SER A 94 -8.58 36.39 13.40
C SER A 94 -7.95 35.74 12.17
N ALA A 95 -6.90 34.94 12.36
CA ALA A 95 -6.23 34.19 11.29
C ALA A 95 -7.16 33.14 10.66
N SER A 96 -8.01 32.49 11.46
CA SER A 96 -9.03 31.55 10.99
C SER A 96 -10.01 32.23 10.03
N SER A 97 -10.56 33.38 10.43
CA SER A 97 -11.49 34.15 9.60
C SER A 97 -10.83 34.62 8.30
N SER A 98 -9.60 35.14 8.39
CA SER A 98 -8.85 35.57 7.21
C SER A 98 -8.50 34.40 6.28
N ALA A 99 -8.08 33.25 6.79
CA ALA A 99 -7.76 32.10 5.96
C ALA A 99 -9.01 31.59 5.22
N ASN A 100 -10.14 31.47 5.93
CA ASN A 100 -11.41 31.04 5.34
C ASN A 100 -11.90 31.95 4.21
N SER A 101 -11.74 33.28 4.35
CA SER A 101 -12.15 34.20 3.27
C SER A 101 -11.29 34.08 2.01
N HIS A 102 -10.08 33.53 2.10
CA HIS A 102 -9.13 33.41 0.97
C HIS A 102 -8.97 31.98 0.42
N LEU A 103 -9.62 30.97 1.01
CA LEU A 103 -9.50 29.57 0.54
C LEU A 103 -9.83 29.40 -0.95
N HIS A 104 -10.76 30.20 -1.47
CA HIS A 104 -11.17 30.18 -2.88
C HIS A 104 -10.02 30.51 -3.86
N ALA A 105 -8.98 31.23 -3.40
CA ALA A 105 -7.82 31.61 -4.20
C ALA A 105 -6.81 30.45 -4.38
N VAL A 106 -6.90 29.40 -3.56
CA VAL A 106 -6.01 28.24 -3.65
C VAL A 106 -6.44 27.37 -4.84
N LYS A 107 -5.69 27.45 -5.94
CA LYS A 107 -5.92 26.65 -7.17
C LYS A 107 -4.87 25.56 -7.41
N ASN A 108 -3.76 25.61 -6.68
CA ASN A 108 -2.67 24.65 -6.76
C ASN A 108 -3.09 23.30 -6.17
N GLN A 109 -2.34 22.26 -6.54
CA GLN A 109 -2.49 20.94 -5.92
C GLN A 109 -2.17 21.02 -4.43
N ALA A 110 -3.00 20.42 -3.58
CA ALA A 110 -2.83 20.40 -2.13
C ALA A 110 -2.91 18.96 -1.62
N LEU A 111 -2.03 18.64 -0.67
CA LEU A 111 -2.07 17.41 0.11
C LEU A 111 -2.41 17.77 1.56
N LEU A 112 -3.53 17.27 2.06
CA LEU A 112 -3.96 17.41 3.43
C LEU A 112 -3.48 16.21 4.24
N LEU A 113 -2.74 16.47 5.31
CA LEU A 113 -2.34 15.46 6.28
C LEU A 113 -3.17 15.69 7.54
N CYS A 114 -3.95 14.68 7.92
CA CYS A 114 -4.95 14.77 8.97
C CYS A 114 -4.66 13.77 10.09
N SER A 115 -4.69 14.24 11.33
CA SER A 115 -4.63 13.40 12.53
C SER A 115 -6.03 12.95 12.93
N GLY A 116 -6.26 11.63 13.06
CA GLY A 116 -7.57 11.07 13.41
C GLY A 116 -7.93 11.22 14.90
N LYS A 117 -6.94 11.18 15.80
CA LYS A 117 -7.12 11.37 17.25
C LYS A 117 -6.78 12.80 17.70
N ASP A 118 -6.96 13.80 16.84
CA ASP A 118 -6.77 15.20 17.23
C ASP A 118 -7.88 15.66 18.20
N GLN A 119 -7.51 15.94 19.44
CA GLN A 119 -8.46 16.37 20.47
C GLN A 119 -8.58 17.90 20.57
N LEU A 120 -7.64 18.64 19.97
CA LEU A 120 -7.63 20.10 20.03
C LEU A 120 -8.51 20.70 18.92
N PHE A 121 -8.46 20.13 17.73
CA PHE A 121 -9.20 20.58 16.56
C PHE A 121 -10.01 19.44 15.93
N PRO A 122 -11.17 19.73 15.33
CA PRO A 122 -11.92 18.76 14.52
C PRO A 122 -11.20 18.56 13.18
N SER A 123 -10.05 17.89 13.22
CA SER A 123 -9.11 17.80 12.10
C SER A 123 -9.68 17.00 10.93
N GLU A 124 -10.43 15.93 11.21
CA GLU A 124 -11.03 15.09 10.17
C GLU A 124 -12.16 15.82 9.44
N GLU A 125 -13.08 16.45 10.17
CA GLU A 125 -14.17 17.23 9.60
C GLU A 125 -13.65 18.45 8.83
N GLU A 126 -12.55 19.04 9.30
CA GLU A 126 -11.89 20.12 8.60
C GLU A 126 -11.20 19.64 7.32
N ALA A 127 -10.49 18.51 7.37
CA ALA A 127 -9.89 17.92 6.20
C ALA A 127 -10.94 17.58 5.14
N GLN A 128 -12.10 17.04 5.55
CA GLN A 128 -13.21 16.77 4.64
C GLN A 128 -13.79 18.05 4.05
N ARG A 129 -13.97 19.11 4.85
CA ARG A 129 -14.46 20.41 4.36
C ARG A 129 -13.51 21.00 3.32
N LEU A 130 -12.21 21.01 3.61
CA LEU A 130 -11.18 21.53 2.71
C LEU A 130 -11.07 20.70 1.44
N TYR A 131 -11.17 19.38 1.56
CA TYR A 131 -11.14 18.47 0.41
C TYR A 131 -12.25 18.80 -0.60
N HIS A 132 -13.48 19.08 -0.13
CA HIS A 132 -14.58 19.49 -1.03
C HIS A 132 -14.43 20.93 -1.57
N MET A 133 -13.77 21.82 -0.83
CA MET A 133 -13.61 23.22 -1.23
C MET A 133 -12.47 23.45 -2.21
N LEU A 134 -11.38 22.68 -2.09
CA LEU A 134 -10.17 22.85 -2.86
C LEU A 134 -10.23 21.99 -4.14
N PRO A 135 -10.05 22.57 -5.33
CA PRO A 135 -10.34 21.88 -6.59
C PRO A 135 -9.35 20.73 -6.93
N LYS A 136 -8.16 20.73 -6.33
CA LYS A 136 -7.09 19.76 -6.59
C LYS A 136 -6.50 19.27 -5.27
N CYS A 137 -7.34 18.66 -4.46
CA CYS A 137 -6.99 18.26 -3.11
C CYS A 137 -6.92 16.74 -3.00
N GLU A 138 -5.88 16.25 -2.33
CA GLU A 138 -5.85 14.90 -1.78
C GLU A 138 -5.79 14.99 -0.27
N LYS A 139 -6.30 13.99 0.44
CA LYS A 139 -6.16 13.87 1.89
C LYS A 139 -5.49 12.54 2.25
N ARG A 140 -4.79 12.52 3.38
CA ARG A 140 -4.30 11.33 4.07
C ARG A 140 -4.69 11.45 5.54
N VAL A 141 -5.39 10.45 6.04
CA VAL A 141 -5.83 10.39 7.44
C VAL A 141 -4.93 9.40 8.18
N PHE A 142 -4.33 9.86 9.27
CA PHE A 142 -3.52 9.08 10.18
C PHE A 142 -4.38 8.81 11.42
N GLU A 143 -5.19 7.75 11.34
CA GLU A 143 -6.25 7.43 12.30
C GLU A 143 -5.78 7.44 13.75
N GLU A 144 -4.60 6.87 14.00
CA GLU A 144 -4.04 6.71 15.35
C GLU A 144 -3.21 7.91 15.83
N SER A 145 -3.01 8.93 14.98
CA SER A 145 -2.18 10.08 15.31
C SER A 145 -2.95 11.17 16.05
N GLY A 146 -2.31 11.76 17.04
CA GLY A 146 -2.79 12.91 17.80
C GLY A 146 -2.46 14.25 17.12
N HIS A 147 -2.69 15.34 17.84
CA HIS A 147 -2.58 16.70 17.28
C HIS A 147 -1.21 17.01 16.68
N PHE A 148 -0.14 16.49 17.27
CA PHE A 148 1.24 16.80 16.91
C PHE A 148 1.84 15.79 15.94
N LEU A 149 1.15 15.51 14.83
CA LEU A 149 1.53 14.54 13.80
C LEU A 149 3.04 14.52 13.46
N PHE A 150 3.67 15.68 13.27
CA PHE A 150 5.07 15.81 12.88
C PHE A 150 6.10 15.49 13.99
N LEU A 151 5.65 15.36 15.23
CA LEU A 151 6.49 15.02 16.39
C LEU A 151 6.29 13.58 16.85
N GLU A 152 5.40 12.82 16.23
CA GLU A 152 5.16 11.43 16.56
C GLU A 152 6.20 10.51 15.90
N ASP A 153 6.78 9.59 16.68
CA ASP A 153 7.80 8.65 16.21
C ASP A 153 7.34 7.77 15.03
N GLY A 154 6.02 7.57 14.88
CA GLY A 154 5.43 6.74 13.83
C GLY A 154 5.28 7.42 12.48
N PHE A 155 5.41 8.75 12.41
CA PHE A 155 5.13 9.56 11.22
C PHE A 155 6.40 10.06 10.54
N ASP A 156 6.51 9.84 9.23
CA ASP A 156 7.58 10.40 8.41
C ASP A 156 6.99 11.18 7.23
N LEU A 157 7.27 12.48 7.18
CA LEU A 157 6.72 13.40 6.17
C LEU A 157 7.19 13.02 4.76
N VAL A 158 8.45 12.61 4.62
CA VAL A 158 9.01 12.26 3.30
C VAL A 158 8.34 11.00 2.76
N THR A 159 8.13 10.00 3.60
CA THR A 159 7.40 8.76 3.29
C THR A 159 5.96 9.07 2.90
N ALA A 160 5.26 9.94 3.65
CA ALA A 160 3.90 10.35 3.32
C ALA A 160 3.82 11.07 1.96
N ILE A 161 4.77 11.96 1.66
CA ILE A 161 4.87 12.63 0.35
C ILE A 161 5.15 11.62 -0.77
N LYS A 162 6.06 10.66 -0.53
CA LYS A 162 6.41 9.62 -1.51
C LYS A 162 5.23 8.68 -1.78
N GLY A 163 4.58 8.19 -0.73
CA GLY A 163 3.39 7.35 -0.79
C GLY A 163 2.26 8.03 -1.56
N ALA A 164 2.04 9.32 -1.30
CA ALA A 164 1.07 10.13 -2.02
C ALA A 164 1.47 10.50 -3.45
N SER A 165 2.69 10.16 -3.91
CA SER A 165 3.25 10.63 -5.18
C SER A 165 3.21 12.16 -5.33
N PHE A 166 3.34 12.88 -4.22
CA PHE A 166 3.26 14.35 -4.18
C PHE A 166 4.64 15.01 -4.38
N TYR A 167 5.36 14.56 -5.41
CA TYR A 167 6.69 15.05 -5.79
C TYR A 167 6.83 14.99 -7.31
N ARG A 168 7.71 15.79 -7.91
CA ARG A 168 8.01 15.80 -9.36
C ARG A 168 9.24 16.65 -9.65
N HIS A 169 10.02 16.30 -10.68
CA HIS A 169 11.11 17.15 -11.17
C HIS A 169 10.67 18.12 -12.27
N GLY A 170 9.49 17.89 -12.86
CA GLY A 170 8.94 18.70 -13.96
C GLY A 170 7.56 19.28 -13.68
N LYS A 171 6.90 19.76 -14.74
CA LYS A 171 5.53 20.31 -14.67
C LYS A 171 4.48 19.25 -14.29
N TYR A 172 4.71 18.01 -14.70
CA TYR A 172 3.84 16.86 -14.45
C TYR A 172 4.66 15.77 -13.78
N LEU A 173 4.02 14.96 -12.93
CA LEU A 173 4.64 13.78 -12.33
C LEU A 173 4.88 12.71 -13.40
N ASP A 174 6.08 12.17 -13.41
CA ASP A 174 6.47 10.99 -14.17
C ASP A 174 6.77 9.81 -13.24
N TYR A 175 5.91 8.80 -13.23
CA TYR A 175 6.02 7.64 -12.34
C TYR A 175 7.29 6.79 -12.53
N VAL A 176 8.02 6.96 -13.64
CA VAL A 176 9.26 6.23 -13.89
C VAL A 176 10.46 7.11 -13.58
N SER A 177 10.57 8.30 -14.18
CA SER A 177 11.76 9.14 -14.04
C SER A 177 11.80 9.94 -12.75
N ASP A 178 10.65 10.31 -12.17
CA ASP A 178 10.64 11.04 -10.90
C ASP A 178 10.82 10.11 -9.70
N TYR A 179 10.54 8.81 -9.87
CA TYR A 179 10.45 7.84 -8.79
C TYR A 179 11.69 7.81 -7.89
N ILE A 180 11.44 7.88 -6.58
CA ILE A 180 12.47 7.79 -5.54
C ILE A 180 12.34 6.42 -4.84
N PRO A 181 13.37 5.55 -4.92
CA PRO A 181 13.36 4.24 -4.25
C PRO A 181 13.12 4.33 -2.74
N PRO A 182 12.59 3.26 -2.10
CA PRO A 182 12.52 3.20 -0.64
C PRO A 182 13.93 3.22 -0.04
N THR A 183 14.07 3.97 1.05
CA THR A 183 15.22 3.90 1.94
C THR A 183 15.22 2.57 2.69
N PRO A 184 16.37 2.14 3.27
CA PRO A 184 16.41 0.94 4.10
C PRO A 184 15.42 0.97 5.28
N TYR A 185 15.16 2.16 5.86
CA TYR A 185 14.19 2.33 6.93
C TYR A 185 12.75 2.11 6.43
N GLU A 186 12.36 2.76 5.33
CA GLU A 186 11.04 2.57 4.72
C GLU A 186 10.83 1.09 4.33
N PHE A 187 11.84 0.47 3.71
CA PHE A 187 11.78 -0.94 3.35
C PHE A 187 11.61 -1.83 4.58
N LYS A 188 12.37 -1.58 5.66
CA LYS A 188 12.24 -2.34 6.92
C LYS A 188 10.83 -2.22 7.49
N LYS A 189 10.24 -1.01 7.52
CA LYS A 189 8.87 -0.79 8.01
C LYS A 189 7.84 -1.58 7.18
N ILE A 190 7.98 -1.58 5.86
CA ILE A 190 7.11 -2.34 4.95
C ILE A 190 7.30 -3.85 5.12
N TYR A 191 8.54 -4.30 5.29
CA TYR A 191 8.85 -5.71 5.56
C TYR A 191 8.21 -6.17 6.88
N GLU A 192 8.37 -5.38 7.95
CA GLU A 192 7.79 -5.67 9.27
C GLU A 192 6.26 -5.64 9.24
N SER A 193 5.63 -4.68 8.54
CA SER A 193 4.18 -4.63 8.40
C SER A 193 3.60 -5.84 7.65
N ASN A 194 4.39 -6.46 6.78
CA ASN A 194 4.05 -7.70 6.06
C ASN A 194 4.65 -8.95 6.71
N GLY A 195 5.30 -8.82 7.87
CA GLY A 195 6.03 -9.91 8.52
C GLY A 195 5.13 -11.09 8.86
N TRP A 196 3.88 -10.84 9.25
CA TRP A 196 2.89 -11.88 9.51
C TRP A 196 2.52 -12.66 8.23
N VAL A 197 2.34 -11.98 7.09
CA VAL A 197 2.06 -12.63 5.79
C VAL A 197 3.25 -13.52 5.43
N LEU A 198 4.47 -13.01 5.54
CA LEU A 198 5.69 -13.75 5.24
C LEU A 198 5.87 -14.97 6.15
N ALA A 199 5.62 -14.82 7.45
CA ALA A 199 5.71 -15.91 8.41
C ALA A 199 4.67 -17.00 8.13
N VAL A 200 3.42 -16.58 7.90
CA VAL A 200 2.29 -17.47 7.66
C VAL A 200 2.39 -18.19 6.32
N THR A 201 2.82 -17.51 5.25
CA THR A 201 2.87 -18.09 3.90
C THR A 201 4.23 -18.73 3.58
N SER A 202 5.29 -18.44 4.35
CA SER A 202 6.66 -18.95 4.18
C SER A 202 7.03 -19.17 2.70
N PRO A 203 7.12 -18.08 1.93
CA PRO A 203 7.17 -18.15 0.47
C PRO A 203 8.38 -18.96 -0.01
N VAL A 204 8.16 -19.89 -0.93
CA VAL A 204 9.20 -20.67 -1.61
C VAL A 204 9.46 -20.03 -2.97
N MET A 205 10.67 -19.50 -3.15
CA MET A 205 11.13 -18.97 -4.44
C MET A 205 11.92 -20.05 -5.17
N LEU A 206 11.57 -20.33 -6.43
CA LEU A 206 12.29 -21.22 -7.33
C LEU A 206 12.59 -20.50 -8.65
N SER A 207 13.78 -20.70 -9.20
CA SER A 207 14.16 -20.11 -10.50
C SER A 207 14.95 -21.09 -11.36
N THR A 208 14.82 -20.96 -12.68
CA THR A 208 15.58 -21.77 -13.65
C THR A 208 16.89 -21.07 -14.03
N LEU A 209 18.01 -21.78 -13.89
CA LEU A 209 19.33 -21.35 -14.37
C LEU A 209 19.45 -21.41 -15.90
N GLU A 210 20.51 -20.84 -16.46
CA GLU A 210 20.74 -20.81 -17.92
C GLU A 210 20.83 -22.22 -18.54
N ASP A 211 21.43 -23.16 -17.80
CA ASP A 211 21.55 -24.58 -18.17
C ASP A 211 20.23 -25.36 -18.07
N GLY A 212 19.15 -24.72 -17.60
CA GLY A 212 17.83 -25.32 -17.43
C GLY A 212 17.59 -25.96 -16.05
N LYS A 213 18.58 -25.97 -15.15
CA LYS A 213 18.41 -26.51 -13.80
C LYS A 213 17.50 -25.62 -12.96
N VAL A 214 16.51 -26.21 -12.30
CA VAL A 214 15.69 -25.52 -11.30
C VAL A 214 16.46 -25.46 -9.98
N VAL A 215 16.52 -24.28 -9.38
CA VAL A 215 17.16 -24.05 -8.09
C VAL A 215 16.25 -23.29 -7.14
N ARG A 216 16.48 -23.49 -5.84
CA ARG A 216 15.83 -22.70 -4.81
C ARG A 216 16.42 -21.28 -4.76
N GLY A 217 15.57 -20.31 -4.49
CA GLY A 217 15.88 -18.89 -4.49
C GLY A 217 15.79 -18.29 -5.89
N LEU A 218 16.20 -17.03 -5.98
CA LEU A 218 16.10 -16.25 -7.21
C LEU A 218 17.36 -16.27 -8.07
N ALA A 219 18.31 -17.19 -7.89
CA ALA A 219 19.61 -17.19 -8.60
C ALA A 219 19.50 -17.24 -10.14
N GLY A 220 18.46 -17.87 -10.69
CA GLY A 220 18.20 -17.93 -12.15
C GLY A 220 17.65 -16.64 -12.77
N ILE A 221 17.33 -15.63 -11.95
CA ILE A 221 16.82 -14.35 -12.44
C ILE A 221 17.96 -13.52 -13.08
N PRO A 222 17.76 -12.88 -14.25
CA PRO A 222 18.76 -11.98 -14.81
C PRO A 222 19.08 -10.82 -13.85
N SER A 223 20.36 -10.51 -13.65
CA SER A 223 20.79 -9.39 -12.77
C SER A 223 20.63 -8.01 -13.42
N GLU A 224 20.67 -7.95 -14.75
CA GLU A 224 20.62 -6.70 -15.50
C GLU A 224 19.34 -6.63 -16.34
N GLY A 225 18.71 -5.45 -16.34
CA GLY A 225 17.54 -5.18 -17.17
C GLY A 225 17.87 -4.66 -18.58
N PRO A 226 16.82 -4.49 -19.41
CA PRO A 226 15.41 -4.62 -19.05
C PRO A 226 14.95 -6.09 -18.93
N VAL A 227 14.15 -6.38 -17.91
CA VAL A 227 13.49 -7.68 -17.71
C VAL A 227 12.00 -7.47 -17.54
N LEU A 228 11.20 -8.28 -18.21
CA LEU A 228 9.75 -8.31 -18.07
C LEU A 228 9.32 -9.63 -17.43
N TYR A 229 8.83 -9.58 -16.19
CA TYR A 229 8.25 -10.73 -15.50
C TYR A 229 6.77 -10.81 -15.86
N VAL A 230 6.34 -11.96 -16.38
CA VAL A 230 4.96 -12.18 -16.85
C VAL A 230 4.40 -13.41 -16.17
N GLY A 231 3.26 -13.27 -15.49
CA GLY A 231 2.69 -14.38 -14.72
C GLY A 231 1.20 -14.24 -14.45
N TYR A 232 0.71 -15.13 -13.58
CA TYR A 232 -0.66 -15.17 -13.07
C TYR A 232 -0.85 -14.27 -11.84
N HIS A 233 -1.94 -13.51 -11.80
CA HIS A 233 -2.29 -12.64 -10.68
C HIS A 233 -3.26 -13.36 -9.73
N MET A 234 -2.84 -13.63 -8.49
CA MET A 234 -3.74 -14.29 -7.53
C MET A 234 -4.83 -13.32 -7.06
N LEU A 235 -5.84 -13.87 -6.39
CA LEU A 235 -6.93 -13.11 -5.79
C LEU A 235 -6.37 -11.95 -4.95
N LEU A 236 -6.87 -10.75 -5.22
CA LEU A 236 -6.48 -9.48 -4.58
C LEU A 236 -4.99 -9.13 -4.66
N GLY A 237 -4.18 -9.87 -5.44
CA GLY A 237 -2.74 -9.68 -5.49
C GLY A 237 -2.02 -10.15 -4.23
N PHE A 238 -2.52 -11.17 -3.54
CA PHE A 238 -1.89 -11.70 -2.32
C PHE A 238 -0.42 -12.13 -2.49
N GLU A 239 0.01 -12.41 -3.72
CA GLU A 239 1.39 -12.78 -4.03
C GLU A 239 2.37 -11.60 -4.01
N LEU A 240 1.87 -10.36 -4.14
CA LEU A 240 2.71 -9.20 -4.45
C LEU A 240 3.69 -8.85 -3.33
N ALA A 241 3.23 -8.85 -2.07
CA ALA A 241 4.08 -8.46 -0.96
C ALA A 241 5.27 -9.44 -0.79
N PRO A 242 5.08 -10.77 -0.70
CA PRO A 242 6.20 -11.71 -0.67
C PRO A 242 7.10 -11.62 -1.89
N LEU A 243 6.52 -11.48 -3.09
CA LEU A 243 7.25 -11.37 -4.35
C LEU A 243 8.21 -10.17 -4.35
N VAL A 244 7.68 -8.96 -4.13
CA VAL A 244 8.46 -7.73 -4.23
C VAL A 244 9.52 -7.65 -3.12
N LEU A 245 9.19 -8.09 -1.91
CA LEU A 245 10.13 -8.09 -0.78
C LEU A 245 11.30 -9.04 -1.02
N GLN A 246 11.05 -10.27 -1.49
CA GLN A 246 12.14 -11.23 -1.74
C GLN A 246 13.04 -10.83 -2.91
N PHE A 247 12.49 -10.21 -3.96
CA PHE A 247 13.31 -9.67 -5.06
C PHE A 247 14.31 -8.62 -4.57
N LEU A 248 13.86 -7.71 -3.70
CA LEU A 248 14.75 -6.69 -3.16
C LEU A 248 15.75 -7.29 -2.17
N MET A 249 15.33 -8.25 -1.32
CA MET A 249 16.21 -8.87 -0.33
C MET A 249 17.26 -9.80 -0.94
N GLU A 250 16.88 -10.72 -1.82
CA GLU A 250 17.78 -11.73 -2.37
C GLU A 250 18.64 -11.20 -3.51
N ARG A 251 18.11 -10.25 -4.30
CA ARG A 251 18.74 -9.82 -5.56
C ARG A 251 19.02 -8.32 -5.64
N ASN A 252 18.58 -7.53 -4.66
CA ASN A 252 18.61 -6.06 -4.74
C ASN A 252 17.94 -5.54 -6.02
N ILE A 253 16.90 -6.24 -6.48
CA ILE A 253 16.11 -5.88 -7.66
C ILE A 253 14.81 -5.24 -7.19
N LEU A 254 14.59 -3.99 -7.57
CA LEU A 254 13.31 -3.33 -7.36
C LEU A 254 12.35 -3.70 -8.51
N LEU A 255 11.35 -4.52 -8.18
CA LEU A 255 10.36 -4.97 -9.13
C LEU A 255 9.27 -3.90 -9.35
N ARG A 256 9.19 -3.35 -10.55
CA ARG A 256 8.29 -2.25 -10.91
C ARG A 256 6.97 -2.79 -11.48
N GLY A 257 5.96 -2.92 -10.61
CA GLY A 257 4.63 -3.42 -10.99
C GLY A 257 3.83 -2.44 -11.86
N ILE A 258 3.22 -2.95 -12.93
CA ILE A 258 2.27 -2.20 -13.76
C ILE A 258 0.87 -2.41 -13.20
N ALA A 259 0.34 -1.38 -12.53
CA ALA A 259 -0.89 -1.47 -11.73
C ALA A 259 -2.06 -0.67 -12.32
N HIS A 260 -3.27 -1.01 -11.88
CA HIS A 260 -4.49 -0.34 -12.33
C HIS A 260 -4.52 1.14 -11.89
N PRO A 261 -4.99 2.10 -12.71
CA PRO A 261 -4.98 3.53 -12.36
C PRO A 261 -5.76 3.88 -11.09
N MET A 262 -6.69 3.02 -10.67
CA MET A 262 -7.44 3.15 -9.41
C MET A 262 -6.54 3.28 -8.17
N MET A 263 -5.31 2.76 -8.23
CA MET A 263 -4.33 2.83 -7.13
C MET A 263 -3.58 4.18 -7.06
N PHE A 264 -3.76 5.05 -8.04
CA PHE A 264 -3.00 6.30 -8.20
C PHE A 264 -3.89 7.53 -8.25
N THR A 265 -5.06 7.40 -8.87
CA THR A 265 -5.98 8.50 -9.11
C THR A 265 -7.41 8.00 -8.98
N ARG A 266 -8.31 8.85 -8.48
CA ARG A 266 -9.75 8.63 -8.49
C ARG A 266 -10.37 9.32 -9.71
N ALA A 267 -11.22 8.61 -10.46
CA ALA A 267 -11.95 9.23 -11.57
C ALA A 267 -13.17 10.02 -11.07
N LYS A 268 -13.80 9.54 -9.99
CA LYS A 268 -14.90 10.20 -9.28
C LYS A 268 -14.75 10.01 -7.77
N GLU A 269 -15.34 10.92 -6.99
CA GLU A 269 -15.50 10.72 -5.56
C GLU A 269 -16.67 9.75 -5.31
N GLY A 270 -16.50 8.86 -4.33
CA GLY A 270 -17.51 7.90 -3.95
C GLY A 270 -17.00 6.91 -2.91
N ARG A 271 -17.32 5.63 -3.07
CA ARG A 271 -17.18 4.60 -2.02
C ARG A 271 -15.89 3.79 -2.11
N MET A 272 -15.01 4.07 -3.05
CA MET A 272 -13.71 3.42 -3.13
C MET A 272 -12.83 3.67 -1.89
N LEU A 273 -11.91 2.73 -1.62
CA LEU A 273 -10.86 2.86 -0.60
C LEU A 273 -10.06 4.15 -0.79
N ASP A 274 -9.61 4.74 0.33
CA ASP A 274 -8.74 5.92 0.29
C ASP A 274 -7.45 5.63 -0.47
N LEU A 275 -6.93 6.63 -1.18
CA LEU A 275 -5.68 6.47 -1.93
C LEU A 275 -4.51 6.09 -1.01
N GLY A 276 -4.56 6.48 0.26
CA GLY A 276 -3.61 6.07 1.29
C GLY A 276 -3.46 4.56 1.43
N SER A 277 -4.52 3.77 1.19
CA SER A 277 -4.46 2.30 1.20
C SER A 277 -3.52 1.73 0.13
N PHE A 278 -3.18 2.53 -0.90
CA PHE A 278 -2.27 2.15 -1.98
C PHE A 278 -0.89 2.81 -1.90
N ASP A 279 -0.59 3.57 -0.84
CA ASP A 279 0.69 4.28 -0.67
C ASP A 279 1.89 3.31 -0.72
N THR A 280 1.78 2.13 -0.10
CA THR A 280 2.85 1.11 -0.09
C THR A 280 3.20 0.62 -1.50
N TYR A 281 2.21 0.42 -2.38
CA TYR A 281 2.46 -0.01 -3.76
C TYR A 281 3.24 1.07 -4.53
N ARG A 282 2.86 2.34 -4.35
CA ARG A 282 3.53 3.49 -4.98
C ARG A 282 4.94 3.68 -4.44
N LEU A 283 5.12 3.56 -3.13
CA LEU A 283 6.42 3.62 -2.45
C LEU A 283 7.36 2.51 -2.96
N MET A 284 6.84 1.30 -3.18
CA MET A 284 7.58 0.17 -3.75
C MET A 284 7.69 0.21 -5.28
N GLY A 285 7.29 1.30 -5.94
CA GLY A 285 7.59 1.56 -7.34
C GLY A 285 6.54 1.07 -8.33
N ALA A 286 5.32 0.77 -7.90
CA ALA A 286 4.23 0.53 -8.84
C ALA A 286 4.03 1.76 -9.75
N VAL A 287 3.66 1.52 -11.00
CA VAL A 287 3.35 2.55 -11.99
C VAL A 287 1.97 2.31 -12.61
N PRO A 288 1.19 3.36 -12.93
CA PRO A 288 -0.10 3.16 -13.56
C PRO A 288 0.09 2.62 -14.97
N VAL A 289 -0.74 1.66 -15.35
CA VAL A 289 -0.72 1.04 -16.68
C VAL A 289 -0.95 2.07 -17.77
N SER A 290 0.03 2.19 -18.66
CA SER A 290 -0.05 2.93 -19.92
C SER A 290 1.08 2.49 -20.85
N GLY A 291 0.89 2.61 -22.16
CA GLY A 291 1.96 2.33 -23.12
C GLY A 291 3.21 3.19 -22.90
N SER A 292 3.01 4.45 -22.46
CA SER A 292 4.11 5.39 -22.16
C SER A 292 4.93 4.95 -20.94
N ASN A 293 4.27 4.60 -19.82
CA ASN A 293 4.99 4.12 -18.64
C ASN A 293 5.68 2.79 -18.90
N PHE A 294 5.03 1.88 -19.63
CA PHE A 294 5.63 0.61 -19.97
C PHE A 294 6.87 0.77 -20.89
N TYR A 295 6.77 1.65 -21.90
CA TYR A 295 7.92 2.05 -22.72
C TYR A 295 9.05 2.61 -21.84
N LYS A 296 8.74 3.53 -20.91
CA LYS A 296 9.74 4.18 -20.05
C LYS A 296 10.44 3.18 -19.16
N LEU A 297 9.70 2.28 -18.49
CA LEU A 297 10.27 1.21 -17.66
C LEU A 297 11.31 0.37 -18.43
N LEU A 298 10.96 -0.07 -19.65
CA LEU A 298 11.87 -0.89 -20.45
C LEU A 298 13.05 -0.06 -20.99
N SER A 299 12.81 1.19 -21.39
CA SER A 299 13.86 2.09 -21.86
C SER A 299 14.88 2.44 -20.78
N SER A 300 14.44 2.52 -19.52
CA SER A 300 15.29 2.76 -18.34
C SER A 300 15.93 1.48 -17.80
N LYS A 301 15.85 0.36 -18.56
CA LYS A 301 16.39 -0.95 -18.17
C LYS A 301 15.83 -1.48 -16.83
N SER A 302 14.59 -1.15 -16.49
CA SER A 302 13.95 -1.60 -15.25
C SER A 302 13.60 -3.09 -15.30
N HIS A 303 13.42 -3.66 -14.10
CA HIS A 303 12.74 -4.93 -13.88
C HIS A 303 11.24 -4.67 -13.74
N ALA A 304 10.46 -4.95 -14.78
CA ALA A 304 9.02 -4.66 -14.84
C ALA A 304 8.18 -5.92 -14.60
N LEU A 305 7.11 -5.79 -13.82
CA LEU A 305 6.15 -6.87 -13.55
C LEU A 305 4.83 -6.60 -14.25
N LEU A 306 4.35 -7.58 -15.02
CA LEU A 306 3.13 -7.50 -15.81
C LEU A 306 2.26 -8.74 -15.60
N TYR A 307 0.99 -8.49 -15.26
CA TYR A 307 -0.07 -9.49 -15.29
C TYR A 307 -0.99 -9.19 -16.48
N PRO A 308 -0.94 -9.95 -17.58
CA PRO A 308 -1.72 -9.62 -18.76
C PRO A 308 -3.23 -9.66 -18.51
N GLY A 309 -3.75 -10.56 -17.66
CA GLY A 309 -5.17 -10.56 -17.29
C GLY A 309 -5.56 -9.43 -16.35
N GLY A 310 -4.63 -8.90 -15.56
CA GLY A 310 -4.83 -7.71 -14.74
C GLY A 310 -5.93 -7.90 -13.69
N VAL A 311 -6.83 -6.92 -13.55
CA VAL A 311 -7.89 -6.94 -12.53
C VAL A 311 -8.85 -8.13 -12.69
N ARG A 312 -9.07 -8.63 -13.93
CA ARG A 312 -9.92 -9.81 -14.17
C ARG A 312 -9.38 -11.08 -13.51
N GLU A 313 -8.05 -11.22 -13.46
CA GLU A 313 -7.38 -12.30 -12.74
C GLU A 313 -7.34 -12.00 -11.24
N ALA A 314 -7.01 -10.76 -10.85
CA ALA A 314 -6.98 -10.35 -9.44
C ALA A 314 -8.34 -10.48 -8.73
N LEU A 315 -9.44 -10.43 -9.47
CA LEU A 315 -10.82 -10.56 -9.01
C LEU A 315 -11.50 -11.75 -9.69
N HIS A 316 -10.75 -12.86 -9.81
CA HIS A 316 -11.29 -14.12 -10.31
C HIS A 316 -12.43 -14.63 -9.41
N ARG A 317 -13.30 -15.44 -10.02
CA ARG A 317 -14.53 -15.97 -9.40
C ARG A 317 -14.31 -17.40 -8.93
N LYS A 318 -15.27 -17.96 -8.20
CA LYS A 318 -15.16 -19.33 -7.67
C LYS A 318 -14.88 -20.34 -8.79
N GLY A 319 -13.85 -21.17 -8.61
CA GLY A 319 -13.44 -22.17 -9.60
C GLY A 319 -12.62 -21.60 -10.77
N GLU A 320 -12.19 -20.34 -10.68
CA GLU A 320 -11.32 -19.69 -11.65
C GLU A 320 -9.88 -19.51 -11.15
N GLU A 321 -9.55 -20.06 -9.99
CA GLU A 321 -8.20 -20.07 -9.43
C GLU A 321 -7.22 -20.61 -10.47
N TYR A 322 -6.09 -19.93 -10.64
CA TYR A 322 -5.02 -20.30 -11.57
C TYR A 322 -5.37 -20.25 -13.07
N LYS A 323 -6.51 -19.67 -13.47
CA LYS A 323 -6.85 -19.48 -14.89
C LYS A 323 -6.26 -18.17 -15.42
N LEU A 324 -5.71 -18.23 -16.64
CA LEU A 324 -5.17 -17.07 -17.33
C LEU A 324 -6.22 -16.40 -18.22
N PHE A 325 -6.70 -15.22 -17.80
CA PHE A 325 -7.67 -14.40 -18.54
C PHE A 325 -6.97 -13.34 -19.39
N TRP A 326 -6.00 -13.78 -20.20
CA TRP A 326 -5.19 -12.87 -20.99
C TRP A 326 -5.95 -12.34 -22.22
N PRO A 327 -5.69 -11.10 -22.66
CA PRO A 327 -6.36 -10.53 -23.82
C PRO A 327 -5.99 -11.25 -25.12
N GLU A 328 -6.93 -11.37 -26.06
CA GLU A 328 -6.67 -12.00 -27.37
C GLU A 328 -5.54 -11.29 -28.13
N GLN A 329 -5.49 -9.97 -28.02
CA GLN A 329 -4.46 -9.13 -28.61
C GLN A 329 -3.66 -8.43 -27.52
N SER A 330 -2.33 -8.60 -27.57
CA SER A 330 -1.41 -7.99 -26.64
C SER A 330 -0.14 -7.53 -27.35
N GLU A 331 0.32 -6.34 -27.00
CA GLU A 331 1.50 -5.71 -27.61
C GLU A 331 2.75 -5.82 -26.72
N PHE A 332 2.68 -6.53 -25.58
CA PHE A 332 3.81 -6.52 -24.64
C PHE A 332 5.06 -7.20 -25.19
N VAL A 333 4.91 -8.25 -26.01
CA VAL A 333 6.05 -8.93 -26.65
C VAL A 333 6.77 -7.99 -27.61
N ARG A 334 6.02 -7.23 -28.42
CA ARG A 334 6.57 -6.26 -29.36
C ARG A 334 7.27 -5.12 -28.64
N MET A 335 6.70 -4.67 -27.53
CA MET A 335 7.33 -3.66 -26.68
C MET A 335 8.62 -4.20 -26.04
N ALA A 336 8.59 -5.41 -25.47
CA ALA A 336 9.76 -6.06 -24.88
C ALA A 336 10.89 -6.22 -25.91
N SER A 337 10.58 -6.73 -27.10
CA SER A 337 11.56 -6.95 -28.17
C SER A 337 12.18 -5.64 -28.70
N ARG A 338 11.42 -4.54 -28.72
CA ARG A 338 11.94 -3.22 -29.12
C ARG A 338 13.15 -2.79 -28.29
N PHE A 339 13.16 -3.15 -27.01
CA PHE A 339 14.22 -2.84 -26.05
C PHE A 339 15.16 -4.01 -25.76
N GLY A 340 14.94 -5.17 -26.40
CA GLY A 340 15.69 -6.39 -26.14
C GLY A 340 15.52 -6.91 -24.72
N ALA A 341 14.34 -6.72 -24.12
CA ALA A 341 14.04 -7.16 -22.77
C ALA A 341 13.91 -8.68 -22.69
N LYS A 342 14.46 -9.29 -21.65
CA LYS A 342 14.23 -10.71 -21.36
C LYS A 342 12.83 -10.88 -20.79
N ILE A 343 12.05 -11.81 -21.33
CA ILE A 343 10.73 -12.14 -20.77
C ILE A 343 10.90 -13.35 -19.85
N VAL A 344 10.59 -13.20 -18.57
CA VAL A 344 10.64 -14.28 -17.58
C VAL A 344 9.19 -14.71 -17.27
N PRO A 345 8.71 -15.82 -17.85
CA PRO A 345 7.43 -16.39 -17.46
C PRO A 345 7.53 -16.93 -16.02
N PHE A 346 6.51 -16.70 -15.20
CA PHE A 346 6.48 -17.26 -13.85
C PHE A 346 5.07 -17.68 -13.43
N GLY A 347 5.01 -18.69 -12.58
CA GLY A 347 3.79 -19.15 -11.91
C GLY A 347 3.85 -18.86 -10.42
N VAL A 348 2.68 -18.70 -9.80
CA VAL A 348 2.51 -18.63 -8.35
C VAL A 348 1.31 -19.47 -7.93
N VAL A 349 1.42 -20.20 -6.83
CA VAL A 349 0.34 -20.99 -6.24
C VAL A 349 0.31 -20.88 -4.72
N GLY A 350 -0.88 -21.11 -4.14
CA GLY A 350 -1.11 -21.18 -2.70
C GLY A 350 -2.22 -20.27 -2.18
N GLU A 351 -2.91 -19.50 -3.03
CA GLU A 351 -4.08 -18.72 -2.60
C GLU A 351 -5.19 -19.60 -2.00
N ASP A 352 -5.41 -20.78 -2.59
CA ASP A 352 -6.39 -21.78 -2.17
C ASP A 352 -6.01 -22.49 -0.87
N ASP A 353 -4.73 -22.42 -0.49
CA ASP A 353 -4.20 -22.92 0.77
C ASP A 353 -4.33 -21.90 1.90
N VAL A 354 -4.50 -20.62 1.59
CA VAL A 354 -4.57 -19.54 2.58
C VAL A 354 -6.01 -19.06 2.80
N GLY A 355 -6.84 -19.11 1.77
CA GLY A 355 -8.24 -18.68 1.86
C GLY A 355 -9.16 -19.50 0.98
N GLU A 356 -10.45 -19.44 1.30
CA GLU A 356 -11.55 -19.94 0.47
C GLU A 356 -12.38 -18.77 -0.02
N LEU A 357 -12.54 -18.65 -1.34
CA LEU A 357 -13.47 -17.69 -1.93
C LEU A 357 -14.89 -18.23 -1.78
N VAL A 358 -15.66 -17.66 -0.84
CA VAL A 358 -17.03 -18.11 -0.54
C VAL A 358 -18.10 -17.18 -1.09
N PHE A 359 -17.74 -15.93 -1.41
CA PHE A 359 -18.68 -14.91 -1.83
C PHE A 359 -18.08 -14.02 -2.94
N ASP A 360 -18.32 -14.41 -4.19
CA ASP A 360 -17.75 -13.76 -5.38
C ASP A 360 -18.72 -12.77 -6.04
N TYR A 361 -18.32 -12.23 -7.20
CA TYR A 361 -19.15 -11.32 -7.99
C TYR A 361 -20.54 -11.89 -8.32
N ASN A 362 -20.63 -13.16 -8.72
CA ASN A 362 -21.89 -13.77 -9.15
C ASN A 362 -22.86 -13.90 -7.98
N ASP A 363 -22.36 -14.19 -6.78
CA ASP A 363 -23.18 -14.22 -5.56
C ASP A 363 -23.64 -12.80 -5.20
N GLN A 364 -22.72 -11.84 -5.20
CA GLN A 364 -22.99 -10.45 -4.83
C GLN A 364 -23.98 -9.77 -5.76
N MET A 365 -23.91 -10.05 -7.06
CA MET A 365 -24.81 -9.50 -8.06
C MET A 365 -26.26 -10.00 -7.89
N GLN A 366 -26.51 -11.08 -7.16
CA GLN A 366 -27.86 -11.53 -6.83
C GLN A 366 -28.52 -10.68 -5.74
N ILE A 367 -27.73 -9.94 -4.95
CA ILE A 367 -28.22 -9.08 -3.87
C ILE A 367 -28.37 -7.64 -4.39
N PRO A 368 -29.59 -7.06 -4.44
CA PRO A 368 -29.81 -5.76 -5.09
C PRO A 368 -28.95 -4.60 -4.56
N SER A 369 -28.74 -4.53 -3.23
CA SER A 369 -27.91 -3.47 -2.63
C SER A 369 -26.44 -3.59 -3.02
N LEU A 370 -25.88 -4.81 -3.04
CA LEU A 370 -24.51 -5.06 -3.46
C LEU A 370 -24.32 -4.87 -4.96
N ARG A 371 -25.30 -5.26 -5.77
CA ARG A 371 -25.32 -4.97 -7.21
C ARG A 371 -25.20 -3.47 -7.49
N THR A 372 -25.99 -2.64 -6.80
CA THR A 372 -25.89 -1.17 -6.95
C THR A 372 -24.52 -0.66 -6.51
N PHE A 373 -24.03 -1.14 -5.36
CA PHE A 373 -22.72 -0.77 -4.83
C PHE A 373 -21.57 -1.12 -5.79
N ILE A 374 -21.56 -2.31 -6.38
CA ILE A 374 -20.53 -2.73 -7.34
C ILE A 374 -20.56 -1.86 -8.61
N LYS A 375 -21.75 -1.51 -9.10
CA LYS A 375 -21.90 -0.60 -10.24
C LYS A 375 -21.32 0.78 -9.92
N GLU A 376 -21.65 1.33 -8.75
CA GLU A 376 -21.10 2.61 -8.28
C GLU A 376 -19.56 2.56 -8.22
N LEU A 377 -18.98 1.53 -7.58
CA LEU A 377 -17.52 1.35 -7.49
C LEU A 377 -16.86 1.23 -8.88
N THR A 378 -17.50 0.48 -9.79
CA THR A 378 -16.97 0.24 -11.12
C THR A 378 -17.02 1.52 -11.98
N GLU A 379 -17.99 2.40 -11.77
CA GLU A 379 -18.07 3.72 -12.43
C GLU A 379 -17.09 4.77 -11.86
N GLU A 380 -16.53 4.55 -10.68
CA GLU A 380 -15.53 5.41 -10.04
C GLU A 380 -14.09 5.16 -10.56
N VAL A 381 -13.86 4.05 -11.27
CA VAL A 381 -12.55 3.67 -11.79
C VAL A 381 -12.39 3.96 -13.28
N VAL A 382 -11.14 4.14 -13.71
CA VAL A 382 -10.81 4.24 -15.14
C VAL A 382 -11.02 2.87 -15.80
N HIS A 383 -11.93 2.79 -16.77
CA HIS A 383 -12.10 1.58 -17.59
C HIS A 383 -10.92 1.42 -18.54
N LEU A 384 -10.18 0.34 -18.39
CA LEU A 384 -9.13 -0.04 -19.31
C LEU A 384 -9.69 -0.98 -20.37
N ARG A 385 -9.08 -0.97 -21.56
CA ARG A 385 -9.38 -1.95 -22.62
C ARG A 385 -10.85 -1.93 -23.05
N ILE A 386 -11.44 -0.73 -23.18
CA ILE A 386 -12.83 -0.52 -23.61
C ILE A 386 -13.14 -1.22 -24.94
N ASP A 387 -12.14 -1.33 -25.82
CA ASP A 387 -12.25 -1.99 -27.12
C ASP A 387 -11.88 -3.49 -27.11
N ALA A 388 -11.57 -4.08 -25.95
CA ALA A 388 -11.20 -5.50 -25.86
C ALA A 388 -12.43 -6.41 -25.82
N SER A 389 -12.36 -7.51 -26.57
CA SER A 389 -13.30 -8.63 -26.55
C SER A 389 -12.93 -9.69 -25.52
N GLY A 390 -13.90 -10.54 -25.15
CA GLY A 390 -13.71 -11.72 -24.31
C GLY A 390 -13.66 -11.46 -22.81
N GLU A 391 -13.30 -12.47 -22.02
CA GLU A 391 -13.39 -12.43 -20.55
C GLU A 391 -12.55 -11.33 -19.88
N VAL A 392 -11.50 -10.85 -20.54
CA VAL A 392 -10.60 -9.81 -20.03
C VAL A 392 -11.26 -8.43 -19.94
N SER A 393 -12.38 -8.21 -20.64
CA SER A 393 -13.14 -6.96 -20.59
C SER A 393 -14.06 -6.88 -19.37
N ASN A 394 -14.33 -8.01 -18.70
CA ASN A 394 -15.09 -8.08 -17.44
C ASN A 394 -14.24 -7.57 -16.27
N GLN A 395 -14.03 -6.25 -16.19
CA GLN A 395 -13.20 -5.59 -15.17
C GLN A 395 -14.05 -4.99 -14.05
N ASP A 396 -15.11 -5.69 -13.66
CA ASP A 396 -15.96 -5.28 -12.54
C ASP A 396 -15.14 -5.21 -11.25
N VAL A 397 -15.25 -4.08 -10.54
CA VAL A 397 -14.56 -3.89 -9.27
C VAL A 397 -15.50 -4.26 -8.14
N TYR A 398 -15.19 -5.34 -7.43
CA TYR A 398 -15.94 -5.81 -6.27
C TYR A 398 -14.98 -6.27 -5.17
N LEU A 399 -15.49 -6.40 -3.94
CA LEU A 399 -14.73 -6.93 -2.82
C LEU A 399 -15.13 -8.39 -2.59
N PRO A 400 -14.28 -9.38 -2.93
CA PRO A 400 -14.58 -10.79 -2.69
C PRO A 400 -14.63 -11.10 -1.19
N GLY A 401 -15.58 -11.94 -0.79
CA GLY A 401 -15.60 -12.52 0.55
C GLY A 401 -14.75 -13.78 0.61
N VAL A 402 -13.66 -13.70 1.37
CA VAL A 402 -12.69 -14.79 1.55
C VAL A 402 -12.68 -15.22 3.02
N VAL A 403 -12.83 -16.52 3.26
CA VAL A 403 -12.67 -17.10 4.60
C VAL A 403 -11.24 -17.62 4.74
N PRO A 404 -10.46 -17.19 5.74
CA PRO A 404 -9.11 -17.70 5.93
C PRO A 404 -9.13 -19.19 6.30
N LYS A 405 -8.22 -19.97 5.72
CA LYS A 405 -7.96 -21.37 6.08
C LYS A 405 -6.77 -21.45 7.04
N LEU A 406 -6.56 -22.63 7.63
CA LEU A 406 -5.25 -22.94 8.23
C LEU A 406 -4.19 -22.86 7.12
N PRO A 407 -3.32 -21.85 7.16
CA PRO A 407 -2.66 -21.39 5.96
C PRO A 407 -1.58 -22.38 5.52
N GLY A 408 -1.61 -22.72 4.24
CA GLY A 408 -0.47 -23.36 3.60
C GLY A 408 0.62 -22.36 3.23
N ARG A 409 1.30 -22.61 2.12
CA ARG A 409 2.43 -21.79 1.65
C ARG A 409 2.18 -21.18 0.30
N PHE A 410 2.90 -20.09 0.02
CA PHE A 410 3.04 -19.60 -1.34
C PHE A 410 4.28 -20.19 -2.00
N TYR A 411 4.14 -20.58 -3.26
CA TYR A 411 5.23 -21.08 -4.09
C TYR A 411 5.30 -20.26 -5.37
N TYR A 412 6.51 -19.86 -5.74
CA TYR A 412 6.81 -19.06 -6.92
C TYR A 412 7.82 -19.81 -7.76
N TYR A 413 7.56 -19.92 -9.05
CA TYR A 413 8.49 -20.55 -9.98
C TYR A 413 8.70 -19.65 -11.20
N PHE A 414 9.93 -19.16 -11.34
CA PHE A 414 10.40 -18.38 -12.47
C PHE A 414 11.06 -19.31 -13.49
N GLY A 415 10.40 -19.47 -14.63
CA GLY A 415 10.88 -20.28 -15.74
C GLY A 415 12.09 -19.67 -16.45
N LYS A 416 12.56 -20.36 -17.49
CA LYS A 416 13.71 -19.93 -18.27
C LYS A 416 13.45 -18.58 -18.96
N PRO A 417 14.36 -17.59 -18.86
CA PRO A 417 14.22 -16.33 -19.58
C PRO A 417 14.14 -16.53 -21.10
N ILE A 418 13.17 -15.89 -21.74
CA ILE A 418 12.97 -15.86 -23.19
C ILE A 418 13.67 -14.63 -23.74
N GLU A 419 14.70 -14.86 -24.56
CA GLU A 419 15.47 -13.80 -25.21
C GLU A 419 14.69 -13.16 -26.37
N THR A 420 14.63 -11.83 -26.39
CA THR A 420 13.96 -11.07 -27.46
C THR A 420 14.90 -10.17 -28.27
N LYS A 421 16.12 -9.94 -27.75
CA LYS A 421 17.10 -8.99 -28.31
C LYS A 421 17.47 -9.33 -29.77
N GLU A 422 17.72 -10.59 -30.06
CA GLU A 422 18.10 -11.07 -31.39
C GLU A 422 16.90 -11.21 -32.34
N ARG A 423 15.69 -11.16 -31.79
CA ARG A 423 14.42 -11.35 -32.52
C ARG A 423 13.70 -10.02 -32.79
N LYS A 424 14.39 -8.89 -32.64
CA LYS A 424 13.77 -7.55 -32.73
C LYS A 424 13.08 -7.29 -34.07
N GLU A 425 13.72 -7.64 -35.19
CA GLU A 425 13.11 -7.43 -36.52
C GLU A 425 11.99 -8.42 -36.80
N GLU A 426 12.15 -9.69 -36.40
CA GLU A 426 11.12 -10.73 -36.49
C GLU A 426 9.84 -10.32 -35.74
N LEU A 427 10.00 -9.88 -34.49
CA LEU A 427 8.90 -9.53 -33.58
C LEU A 427 8.28 -8.16 -33.87
N ARG A 428 8.68 -7.46 -34.95
CA ARG A 428 7.88 -6.34 -35.48
C ARG A 428 6.60 -6.84 -36.14
N ASN A 429 6.64 -8.04 -36.73
CA ASN A 429 5.49 -8.70 -37.30
C ASN A 429 4.53 -9.14 -36.18
N ARG A 430 3.24 -8.82 -36.33
CA ARG A 430 2.21 -9.09 -35.31
C ARG A 430 1.96 -10.58 -35.10
N GLU A 431 1.97 -11.38 -36.17
CA GLU A 431 1.75 -12.83 -36.09
C GLU A 431 2.90 -13.52 -35.35
N ARG A 432 4.16 -13.17 -35.69
CA ARG A 432 5.35 -13.69 -34.98
C ARG A 432 5.39 -13.28 -33.51
N ALA A 433 5.02 -12.04 -33.21
CA ALA A 433 4.90 -11.59 -31.83
C ALA A 433 3.77 -12.33 -31.09
N HIS A 434 2.68 -12.66 -31.79
CA HIS A 434 1.58 -13.43 -31.23
C HIS A 434 1.97 -14.89 -30.93
N GLU A 435 2.78 -15.52 -31.78
CA GLU A 435 3.36 -16.86 -31.52
C GLU A 435 4.17 -16.85 -30.22
N VAL A 436 5.03 -15.84 -30.02
CA VAL A 436 5.79 -15.70 -28.77
C VAL A 436 4.89 -15.38 -27.59
N TYR A 437 3.85 -14.57 -27.77
CA TYR A 437 2.86 -14.29 -26.73
C TYR A 437 2.17 -15.57 -26.24
N LEU A 438 1.74 -16.44 -27.15
CA LEU A 438 1.15 -17.74 -26.81
C LEU A 438 2.18 -18.66 -26.13
N HIS A 439 3.42 -18.66 -26.60
CA HIS A 439 4.50 -19.41 -25.95
C HIS A 439 4.72 -18.95 -24.50
N VAL A 440 4.78 -17.63 -24.24
CA VAL A 440 4.90 -17.08 -22.87
C VAL A 440 3.70 -17.52 -22.02
N LYS A 441 2.47 -17.48 -22.56
CA LYS A 441 1.28 -17.95 -21.85
C LYS A 441 1.40 -19.43 -21.46
N THR A 442 1.79 -20.28 -22.40
CA THR A 442 2.00 -21.72 -22.14
C THR A 442 3.11 -21.96 -21.12
N GLU A 443 4.19 -21.20 -21.13
CA GLU A 443 5.25 -21.34 -20.11
C GLU A 443 4.76 -20.92 -18.72
N VAL A 444 3.91 -19.90 -18.60
CA VAL A 444 3.24 -19.55 -17.33
C VAL A 444 2.33 -20.69 -16.85
N GLU A 445 1.52 -21.26 -17.73
CA GLU A 445 0.66 -22.42 -17.41
C GLU A 445 1.46 -23.62 -16.94
N LYS A 446 2.60 -23.91 -17.58
CA LYS A 446 3.54 -24.97 -17.15
C LYS A 446 4.14 -24.68 -15.78
N CYS A 447 4.52 -23.44 -15.50
CA CYS A 447 5.06 -23.07 -14.19
C CYS A 447 4.02 -23.30 -13.08
N ILE A 448 2.76 -22.91 -13.32
CA ILE A 448 1.65 -23.15 -12.41
C ILE A 448 1.40 -24.65 -12.22
N ALA A 449 1.34 -25.41 -13.32
CA ALA A 449 1.12 -26.86 -13.27
C ALA A 449 2.20 -27.57 -12.45
N TYR A 450 3.47 -27.24 -12.70
CA TYR A 450 4.61 -27.76 -11.94
C TYR A 450 4.46 -27.48 -10.43
N LEU A 451 4.12 -26.24 -10.07
CA LEU A 451 3.95 -25.86 -8.67
C LEU A 451 2.75 -26.55 -8.00
N LYS A 452 1.64 -26.72 -8.72
CA LYS A 452 0.45 -27.43 -8.22
C LYS A 452 0.75 -28.89 -7.91
N GLU A 453 1.58 -29.53 -8.73
CA GLU A 453 2.03 -30.91 -8.50
C GLU A 453 3.03 -30.96 -7.34
N LYS A 454 4.10 -30.16 -7.39
CA LYS A 454 5.21 -30.25 -6.44
C LYS A 454 4.86 -29.83 -5.02
N ARG A 455 3.93 -28.89 -4.84
CA ARG A 455 3.50 -28.48 -3.49
C ARG A 455 2.83 -29.62 -2.70
N GLU A 456 2.27 -30.63 -3.38
CA GLU A 456 1.67 -31.80 -2.71
C GLU A 456 2.74 -32.67 -2.03
N GLU A 457 3.99 -32.58 -2.50
CA GLU A 457 5.16 -33.27 -1.93
C GLU A 457 5.82 -32.47 -0.79
N ASP A 458 5.41 -31.22 -0.50
CA ASP A 458 6.04 -30.40 0.55
C ASP A 458 5.57 -30.84 1.96
N PRO A 459 6.45 -31.46 2.79
CA PRO A 459 6.09 -31.85 4.15
C PRO A 459 5.80 -30.63 5.05
N TYR A 460 6.27 -29.45 4.66
CA TYR A 460 6.10 -28.18 5.36
C TYR A 460 4.99 -27.32 4.76
N ARG A 461 4.16 -27.81 3.83
CA ARG A 461 3.01 -27.05 3.31
C ARG A 461 2.12 -26.56 4.45
N ASN A 462 1.80 -27.43 5.41
CA ASN A 462 0.95 -27.10 6.55
C ASN A 462 1.65 -26.17 7.57
N LEU A 463 0.94 -25.16 8.09
CA LEU A 463 1.47 -24.25 9.10
C LEU A 463 1.98 -24.95 10.37
N MET A 464 1.29 -25.98 10.87
CA MET A 464 1.65 -26.64 12.12
C MET A 464 3.00 -27.33 12.02
N THR A 465 3.28 -28.03 10.91
CA THR A 465 4.59 -28.66 10.68
C THR A 465 5.71 -27.62 10.62
N ARG A 466 5.44 -26.44 10.05
CA ARG A 466 6.40 -25.33 10.03
C ARG A 466 6.67 -24.75 11.41
N LEU A 467 5.64 -24.56 12.22
CA LEU A 467 5.79 -24.06 13.59
C LEU A 467 6.61 -25.04 14.44
N VAL A 468 6.39 -26.35 14.31
CA VAL A 468 7.21 -27.37 14.99
C VAL A 468 8.67 -27.27 14.53
N TYR A 469 8.93 -27.19 13.22
CA TYR A 469 10.28 -27.04 12.69
C TYR A 469 10.98 -25.78 13.24
N GLN A 470 10.27 -24.65 13.23
CA GLN A 470 10.77 -23.36 13.73
C GLN A 470 10.98 -23.36 15.24
N ALA A 471 10.15 -24.05 16.03
CA ALA A 471 10.37 -24.19 17.46
C ALA A 471 11.66 -24.98 17.76
N MET A 472 12.02 -25.95 16.91
CA MET A 472 13.24 -26.75 17.08
C MET A 472 14.51 -26.08 16.54
N HIS A 473 14.41 -25.29 15.47
CA HIS A 473 15.58 -24.73 14.76
C HIS A 473 15.69 -23.20 14.87
N GLY A 474 14.71 -22.54 15.51
CA GLY A 474 14.58 -21.09 15.62
C GLY A 474 13.59 -20.49 14.60
N PHE A 475 12.83 -19.48 15.02
CA PHE A 475 11.80 -18.83 14.19
C PHE A 475 12.33 -18.12 12.94
N LYS A 476 13.65 -17.86 12.87
CA LYS A 476 14.33 -17.27 11.70
C LYS A 476 14.97 -18.31 10.79
N ALA A 477 14.91 -19.60 11.12
CA ALA A 477 15.50 -20.64 10.30
C ALA A 477 14.75 -20.77 8.96
N PRO A 478 15.46 -20.93 7.83
CA PRO A 478 14.83 -21.12 6.55
C PRO A 478 14.13 -22.49 6.52
N VAL A 479 12.80 -22.48 6.52
CA VAL A 479 11.99 -23.70 6.45
C VAL A 479 12.29 -24.44 5.14
N PRO A 480 12.60 -25.76 5.16
CA PRO A 480 12.79 -26.55 3.95
C PRO A 480 11.52 -26.65 3.10
N THR A 481 11.61 -27.26 1.93
CA THR A 481 10.48 -27.55 1.03
C THR A 481 10.74 -28.89 0.33
N PHE A 482 9.96 -29.24 -0.69
CA PHE A 482 10.16 -30.45 -1.50
C PHE A 482 11.52 -30.48 -2.22
N GLU A 483 11.94 -31.67 -2.64
CA GLU A 483 13.16 -31.87 -3.43
C GLU A 483 12.96 -31.44 -4.91
N LEU A 484 13.99 -30.81 -5.49
CA LEU A 484 13.98 -30.22 -6.83
C LEU A 484 14.44 -31.18 -7.93
#